data_AF-A0ABD0Q4A3-F1
#
_entry.id   AF-A0ABD0Q4A3-F1
#
_cell.length_a   1.000
_cell.length_b   1.000
_cell.length_c   1.000
_cell.angle_alpha   90.00
_cell.angle_beta   90.00
_cell.angle_gamma   90.00
#
_symmetry.space_group_name_H-M   'P 1'
#
loop_
_entity.id
_entity.type
_entity.pdbx_description
1 polymer ?
#
loop_
_entity_poly.entity_id
_entity_poly.type
_entity_poly.pdbx_seq_one_letter_code
_entity_poly.pdbx_strand_id
1 'polypeptide(L)'
;PTIKFEQQPWYIDDTGGTLHPYQLEGLNWLRFSWAQGTDTILADEMGLGKTVQTIVFLYSLYKEGHSKGPFLVSAPLSTIINWEREFEMWAPDFYVVTYTGDKDSRAVIRENEFTFEDGTVKSGRKVFRMK
;
A
#
# COMPACT_ATOMS: atom_id res chain seq x y z
N PRO A 1 8.93 10.27 -9.52
CA PRO A 1 10.38 10.18 -9.84
C PRO A 1 10.60 9.74 -11.30
N THR A 2 11.46 10.45 -12.05
CA THR A 2 11.69 10.19 -13.49
C THR A 2 12.95 9.39 -13.79
N ILE A 3 13.83 9.17 -12.80
CA ILE A 3 15.03 8.37 -12.97
C ILE A 3 14.67 6.89 -13.00
N LYS A 4 14.99 6.24 -14.12
CA LYS A 4 14.82 4.81 -14.32
C LYS A 4 15.84 4.02 -13.49
N PHE A 5 15.38 2.98 -12.84
CA PHE A 5 16.22 1.98 -12.20
C PHE A 5 16.74 0.98 -13.23
N GLU A 6 18.07 0.95 -13.41
CA GLU A 6 18.74 -0.08 -14.21
C GLU A 6 19.01 -1.37 -13.40
N GLN A 7 18.99 -1.26 -12.07
CA GLN A 7 19.11 -2.37 -11.12
C GLN A 7 18.08 -2.17 -10.01
N GLN A 8 17.70 -3.24 -9.30
CA GLN A 8 16.77 -3.08 -8.18
C GLN A 8 17.40 -2.15 -7.11
N PRO A 9 16.59 -1.30 -6.47
CA PRO A 9 17.12 -0.36 -5.49
C PRO A 9 17.50 -1.08 -4.18
N TRP A 10 18.53 -0.55 -3.50
CA TRP A 10 19.11 -1.16 -2.29
C TRP A 10 18.11 -1.49 -1.18
N TYR A 11 17.07 -0.66 -1.00
CA TYR A 11 16.07 -0.89 0.04
C TYR A 11 15.13 -2.06 -0.28
N ILE A 12 15.14 -2.58 -1.51
CA ILE A 12 14.50 -3.86 -1.89
C ILE A 12 15.48 -5.01 -1.72
N ASP A 13 16.78 -4.81 -2.00
CA ASP A 13 17.81 -5.82 -1.68
C ASP A 13 17.80 -6.16 -0.19
N ASP A 14 17.66 -5.14 0.66
CA ASP A 14 17.63 -5.28 2.13
C ASP A 14 16.44 -6.11 2.64
N THR A 15 15.37 -6.26 1.85
CA THR A 15 14.25 -7.13 2.23
C THR A 15 14.52 -8.61 1.96
N GLY A 16 15.60 -8.93 1.23
CA GLY A 16 15.89 -10.28 0.73
C GLY A 16 15.02 -10.69 -0.47
N GLY A 17 14.16 -9.79 -0.98
CA GLY A 17 13.39 -9.99 -2.19
C GLY A 17 14.24 -9.79 -3.45
N THR A 18 13.89 -10.48 -4.53
CA THR A 18 14.50 -10.26 -5.85
C THR A 18 13.40 -10.05 -6.89
N LEU A 19 13.37 -8.87 -7.50
CA LEU A 19 12.44 -8.59 -8.58
C LEU A 19 12.87 -9.31 -9.85
N HIS A 20 11.90 -9.86 -10.57
CA HIS A 20 12.13 -10.26 -11.95
C HIS A 20 12.35 -9.03 -12.84
N PRO A 21 13.10 -9.13 -13.95
CA PRO A 21 13.36 -7.99 -14.83
C PRO A 21 12.10 -7.26 -15.30
N TYR A 22 11.05 -8.00 -15.67
CA TYR A 22 9.78 -7.42 -16.09
C TYR A 22 9.04 -6.67 -14.95
N GLN A 23 9.25 -7.07 -13.69
CA GLN A 23 8.68 -6.37 -12.53
C GLN A 23 9.41 -5.04 -12.28
N LEU A 24 10.73 -5.00 -12.52
CA LEU A 24 11.51 -3.76 -12.47
C LEU A 24 11.10 -2.79 -13.59
N GLU A 25 10.81 -3.31 -14.79
CA GLU A 25 10.22 -2.52 -15.88
C GLU A 25 8.84 -1.97 -15.50
N GLY A 26 7.96 -2.81 -14.93
CA GLY A 26 6.65 -2.39 -14.43
C GLY A 26 6.77 -1.31 -13.33
N LEU A 27 7.69 -1.47 -12.39
CA LEU A 27 8.00 -0.47 -11.36
C LEU A 27 8.44 0.86 -11.97
N ASN A 28 9.35 0.83 -12.94
CA ASN A 28 9.82 2.04 -13.63
C ASN A 28 8.67 2.74 -14.36
N TRP A 29 7.80 1.99 -15.02
CA TRP A 29 6.62 2.53 -15.70
C TRP A 29 5.63 3.19 -14.74
N LEU A 30 5.34 2.55 -13.60
CA LEU A 30 4.47 3.10 -12.55
C LEU A 30 5.06 4.39 -11.96
N ARG A 31 6.37 4.39 -11.61
CA ARG A 31 7.06 5.58 -11.07
C ARG A 31 7.07 6.74 -12.07
N PHE A 32 7.29 6.46 -13.34
CA PHE A 32 7.25 7.46 -14.40
C PHE A 32 5.85 8.06 -14.56
N SER A 33 4.82 7.21 -14.66
CA SER A 33 3.43 7.65 -14.84
C SER A 33 2.95 8.50 -13.66
N TRP A 34 3.28 8.07 -12.43
CA TRP A 34 3.02 8.86 -11.21
C TRP A 34 3.70 10.24 -11.25
N ALA A 35 4.95 10.31 -11.76
CA ALA A 35 5.67 11.57 -11.87
C ALA A 35 5.00 12.57 -12.85
N GLN A 36 4.20 12.08 -13.79
CA GLN A 36 3.43 12.89 -14.73
C GLN A 36 2.02 13.23 -14.23
N GLY A 37 1.60 12.70 -13.07
CA GLY A 37 0.24 12.84 -12.57
C GLY A 37 -0.79 12.05 -13.39
N THR A 38 -0.35 10.99 -14.09
CA THR A 38 -1.21 10.14 -14.91
C THR A 38 -1.60 8.88 -14.15
N ASP A 39 -2.91 8.64 -14.03
CA ASP A 39 -3.44 7.41 -13.43
C ASP A 39 -3.15 6.17 -14.31
N THR A 40 -2.89 5.04 -13.67
CA THR A 40 -2.43 3.82 -14.33
C THR A 40 -3.31 2.61 -14.04
N ILE A 41 -3.45 1.71 -15.02
CA ILE A 41 -4.02 0.38 -14.84
C ILE A 41 -2.91 -0.65 -15.12
N LEU A 42 -2.53 -1.42 -14.11
CA LEU A 42 -1.57 -2.52 -14.26
C LEU A 42 -2.31 -3.80 -14.68
N ALA A 43 -2.32 -4.06 -15.99
CA ALA A 43 -3.15 -5.09 -16.62
C ALA A 43 -2.39 -6.36 -17.05
N ASP A 44 -1.30 -6.69 -16.35
CA ASP A 44 -0.50 -7.89 -16.63
C ASP A 44 -1.28 -9.19 -16.43
N GLU A 45 -0.77 -10.29 -16.99
CA GLU A 45 -1.30 -11.64 -16.79
C GLU A 45 -1.37 -12.01 -15.29
N MET A 46 -2.34 -12.86 -14.94
CA MET A 46 -2.48 -13.38 -13.58
C MET A 46 -1.22 -14.17 -13.19
N GLY A 47 -0.71 -13.96 -11.98
CA GLY A 47 0.48 -14.65 -11.48
C GLY A 47 1.81 -13.91 -11.71
N LEU A 48 1.86 -12.87 -12.54
CA LEU A 48 3.09 -12.07 -12.78
C LEU A 48 3.48 -11.11 -11.64
N GLY A 49 2.89 -11.27 -10.45
CA GLY A 49 3.30 -10.49 -9.27
C GLY A 49 2.86 -9.03 -9.28
N LYS A 50 1.68 -8.71 -9.83
CA LYS A 50 1.08 -7.35 -9.77
C LYS A 50 1.02 -6.79 -8.35
N THR A 51 0.76 -7.64 -7.35
CA THR A 51 0.77 -7.29 -5.93
C THR A 51 2.14 -6.78 -5.52
N VAL A 52 3.22 -7.53 -5.79
CA VAL A 52 4.60 -7.16 -5.48
C VAL A 52 4.98 -5.86 -6.20
N GLN A 53 4.69 -5.75 -7.50
CA GLN A 53 4.97 -4.52 -8.26
C GLN A 53 4.29 -3.29 -7.65
N THR A 54 3.04 -3.44 -7.21
CA THR A 54 2.28 -2.35 -6.57
C THR A 54 2.89 -1.97 -5.22
N ILE A 55 3.24 -2.95 -4.38
CA ILE A 55 3.83 -2.70 -3.06
C ILE A 55 5.18 -2.01 -3.20
N VAL A 56 6.06 -2.54 -4.05
CA VAL A 56 7.39 -1.95 -4.29
C VAL A 56 7.28 -0.56 -4.90
N PHE A 57 6.28 -0.31 -5.75
CA PHE A 57 5.99 1.03 -6.25
C PHE A 57 5.69 2.00 -5.10
N LEU A 58 4.74 1.68 -4.22
CA LEU A 58 4.42 2.52 -3.06
C LEU A 58 5.63 2.71 -2.14
N TYR A 59 6.37 1.63 -1.89
CA TYR A 59 7.55 1.66 -1.04
C TYR A 59 8.67 2.55 -1.62
N SER A 60 8.86 2.55 -2.94
CA SER A 60 9.80 3.46 -3.59
C SER A 60 9.45 4.93 -3.37
N LEU A 61 8.16 5.29 -3.46
CA LEU A 61 7.70 6.66 -3.23
C LEU A 61 7.95 7.11 -1.78
N TYR A 62 7.82 6.18 -0.83
CA TYR A 62 8.09 6.42 0.58
C TYR A 62 9.58 6.55 0.89
N LYS A 63 10.40 5.57 0.48
CA LYS A 63 11.84 5.52 0.79
C LYS A 63 12.60 6.67 0.17
N GLU A 64 12.15 7.16 -0.98
CA GLU A 64 12.72 8.36 -1.64
C GLU A 64 12.12 9.68 -1.16
N GLY A 65 11.14 9.65 -0.25
CA GLY A 65 10.53 10.84 0.33
C GLY A 65 9.57 11.61 -0.58
N HIS A 66 9.10 11.00 -1.66
CA HIS A 66 8.16 11.62 -2.60
C HIS A 66 6.71 11.62 -2.10
N SER A 67 6.32 10.58 -1.35
CA SER A 67 5.01 10.53 -0.69
C SER A 67 5.11 9.71 0.59
N LYS A 68 4.60 10.25 1.68
CA LYS A 68 4.54 9.55 2.98
C LYS A 68 3.21 8.82 3.23
N GLY A 69 2.34 8.77 2.22
CA GLY A 69 0.98 8.26 2.36
C GLY A 69 0.00 9.30 2.93
N PRO A 70 -1.20 8.88 3.38
CA PRO A 70 -1.67 7.48 3.44
C PRO A 70 -1.97 6.87 2.06
N PHE A 71 -1.80 5.56 1.93
CA PHE A 71 -2.17 4.80 0.72
C PHE A 71 -3.32 3.85 1.04
N LEU A 72 -4.38 3.86 0.22
CA LEU A 72 -5.50 2.94 0.35
C LEU A 72 -5.35 1.80 -0.65
N VAL A 73 -5.31 0.56 -0.13
CA VAL A 73 -5.37 -0.66 -0.94
C VAL A 73 -6.70 -1.35 -0.69
N SER A 74 -7.51 -1.50 -1.74
CA SER A 74 -8.77 -2.25 -1.70
C SER A 74 -8.61 -3.54 -2.48
N ALA A 75 -8.89 -4.67 -1.83
CA ALA A 75 -8.78 -6.00 -2.43
C ALA A 75 -9.93 -6.91 -1.95
N PRO A 76 -10.23 -8.01 -2.68
CA PRO A 76 -11.17 -9.03 -2.21
C PRO A 76 -10.79 -9.57 -0.83
N LEU A 77 -11.79 -9.86 0.01
CA LEU A 77 -11.57 -10.33 1.38
C LEU A 77 -10.63 -11.55 1.46
N SER A 78 -10.73 -12.46 0.48
CA SER A 78 -9.91 -13.67 0.42
C SER A 78 -8.42 -13.42 0.20
N THR A 79 -8.02 -12.24 -0.30
CA THR A 79 -6.63 -11.91 -0.60
C THR A 79 -6.00 -10.95 0.40
N ILE A 80 -6.76 -10.42 1.37
CA ILE A 80 -6.25 -9.47 2.37
C ILE A 80 -5.05 -10.03 3.12
N ILE A 81 -5.12 -11.28 3.60
CA ILE A 81 -4.01 -11.94 4.32
C ILE A 81 -2.76 -12.07 3.43
N ASN A 82 -2.96 -12.28 2.12
CA ASN A 82 -1.84 -12.31 1.18
C ASN A 82 -1.22 -10.92 1.05
N TRP A 83 -2.02 -9.87 0.93
CA TRP A 83 -1.52 -8.50 0.87
C TRP A 83 -0.71 -8.12 2.12
N GLU A 84 -1.19 -8.47 3.32
CA GLU A 84 -0.46 -8.24 4.57
C GLU A 84 0.93 -8.87 4.53
N ARG A 85 1.02 -10.16 4.19
CA ARG A 85 2.29 -10.90 4.11
C ARG A 85 3.25 -10.30 3.10
N GLU A 86 2.74 -9.90 1.92
CA GLU A 86 3.57 -9.27 0.90
C GLU A 86 4.04 -7.88 1.34
N PHE A 87 3.24 -7.12 2.09
CA PHE A 87 3.68 -5.84 2.66
C PHE A 87 4.77 -6.05 3.73
N GLU A 88 4.60 -7.02 4.63
CA GLU A 88 5.62 -7.37 5.63
C GLU A 88 6.96 -7.75 4.97
N MET A 89 6.90 -8.48 3.85
CA MET A 89 8.10 -8.88 3.11
C MET A 89 8.70 -7.72 2.28
N TRP A 90 7.91 -7.02 1.47
CA TRP A 90 8.43 -6.10 0.45
C TRP A 90 8.49 -4.64 0.89
N ALA A 91 7.84 -4.28 2.00
CA ALA A 91 7.80 -2.92 2.54
C ALA A 91 7.78 -2.94 4.08
N PRO A 92 8.80 -3.49 4.75
CA PRO A 92 8.80 -3.71 6.20
C PRO A 92 8.69 -2.43 7.04
N ASP A 93 9.05 -1.27 6.49
CA ASP A 93 8.93 0.02 7.19
C ASP A 93 7.52 0.63 7.11
N PHE A 94 6.58 0.00 6.40
CA PHE A 94 5.21 0.49 6.32
C PHE A 94 4.42 0.13 7.58
N TYR A 95 3.67 1.10 8.08
CA TYR A 95 2.60 0.84 9.03
C TYR A 95 1.34 0.41 8.28
N VAL A 96 1.06 -0.89 8.24
CA VAL A 96 -0.08 -1.46 7.51
C VAL A 96 -1.22 -1.75 8.48
N VAL A 97 -2.38 -1.13 8.23
CA VAL A 97 -3.60 -1.32 9.02
C VAL A 97 -4.64 -2.05 8.19
N THR A 98 -4.97 -3.28 8.60
CA THR A 98 -6.01 -4.08 7.94
C THR A 98 -7.39 -3.76 8.46
N TYR A 99 -8.14 -3.01 7.66
CA TYR A 99 -9.46 -2.54 8.01
C TYR A 99 -10.56 -3.54 7.62
N THR A 100 -10.65 -4.66 8.35
CA THR A 100 -11.68 -5.70 8.15
C THR A 100 -12.40 -6.05 9.46
N GLY A 101 -13.25 -7.08 9.47
CA GLY A 101 -14.03 -7.49 10.65
C GLY A 101 -15.42 -6.86 10.72
N ASP A 102 -16.12 -7.06 11.84
CA ASP A 102 -17.47 -6.55 12.04
C ASP A 102 -17.48 -5.06 12.44
N LYS A 103 -18.66 -4.55 12.83
CA LYS A 103 -18.82 -3.14 13.18
C LYS A 103 -17.95 -2.74 14.39
N ASP A 104 -17.84 -3.62 15.37
CA ASP A 104 -17.19 -3.34 16.65
C ASP A 104 -15.67 -3.47 16.49
N SER A 105 -15.19 -4.49 15.79
CA SER A 105 -13.76 -4.60 15.39
C SER A 105 -13.29 -3.35 14.65
N ARG A 106 -14.05 -2.88 13.65
CA ARG A 106 -13.68 -1.66 12.91
C ARG A 106 -13.78 -0.39 13.76
N ALA A 107 -14.61 -0.38 14.81
CA ALA A 107 -14.65 0.75 15.75
C ALA A 107 -13.36 0.84 16.55
N VAL A 108 -12.88 -0.29 17.08
CA VAL A 108 -11.59 -0.38 17.76
C VAL A 108 -10.46 0.08 16.84
N ILE A 109 -10.42 -0.37 15.58
CA ILE A 109 -9.38 0.06 14.64
C ILE A 109 -9.42 1.59 14.42
N ARG A 110 -10.61 2.18 14.19
CA ARG A 110 -10.71 3.63 14.00
C ARG A 110 -10.23 4.41 15.22
N GLU A 111 -10.51 3.93 16.41
CA GLU A 111 -10.19 4.61 17.67
C GLU A 111 -8.70 4.55 18.02
N ASN A 112 -8.00 3.47 17.62
CA ASN A 112 -6.61 3.24 18.04
C ASN A 112 -5.57 3.37 16.92
N GLU A 113 -5.95 3.21 15.65
CA GLU A 113 -4.99 3.05 14.54
C GLU A 113 -4.96 4.23 13.57
N PHE A 114 -5.98 5.09 13.56
CA PHE A 114 -6.10 6.14 12.52
C PHE A 114 -5.35 7.42 12.89
N THR A 115 -5.16 7.69 14.18
CA THR A 115 -4.49 8.91 14.67
C THR A 115 -3.74 8.63 15.96
N PHE A 116 -2.53 9.18 16.08
CA PHE A 116 -1.73 9.14 17.31
C PHE A 116 -2.13 10.21 18.35
N GLU A 117 -3.05 11.11 18.00
CA GLU A 117 -3.56 12.14 18.90
C GLU A 117 -4.83 11.63 19.60
N ASP A 118 -4.83 11.68 20.94
CA ASP A 118 -6.02 11.35 21.73
C ASP A 118 -7.14 12.37 21.46
N GLY A 119 -8.30 11.91 20.98
CA GLY A 119 -9.53 12.71 20.86
C GLY A 119 -9.88 13.29 19.48
N THR A 120 -9.08 13.04 18.45
CA THR A 120 -9.38 13.42 17.05
C THR A 120 -10.48 12.55 16.41
N VAL A 121 -10.57 11.28 16.81
CA VAL A 121 -11.60 10.35 16.34
C VAL A 121 -12.91 10.62 17.08
N LYS A 122 -13.64 11.65 16.65
CA LYS A 122 -15.03 11.83 17.06
C LYS A 122 -15.85 10.70 16.44
N SER A 123 -16.17 9.68 17.24
CA SER A 123 -17.19 8.67 16.89
C SER A 123 -18.38 9.39 16.26
N GLY A 124 -18.66 9.09 14.99
CA GLY A 124 -19.67 9.79 14.19
C GLY A 124 -21.00 9.87 14.93
N ARG A 125 -21.73 10.98 14.72
CA ARG A 125 -23.05 11.28 15.31
C ARG A 125 -23.88 10.00 15.47
N LYS A 126 -24.23 9.64 16.72
CA LYS A 126 -25.16 8.53 17.01
C LYS A 126 -26.35 8.61 16.07
N VAL A 127 -26.55 7.58 15.24
CA VAL A 127 -27.70 7.47 14.36
C VAL A 127 -28.95 7.48 15.25
N PHE A 128 -29.66 8.60 15.28
CA PHE A 128 -30.95 8.71 15.94
C PHE A 128 -31.96 7.94 15.09
N ARG A 129 -32.59 6.93 15.68
CA ARG A 129 -33.75 6.26 15.08
C ARG A 129 -34.91 7.24 15.13
N MET A 130 -35.41 7.66 13.98
CA MET A 130 -36.61 8.50 13.88
C MET A 130 -37.80 7.66 14.40
N LYS A 131 -38.53 8.20 15.36
CA LYS A 131 -39.83 7.66 15.81
C LYS A 131 -40.91 8.05 14.82
#